data_AF-A0A9P0DBW0-F1
#
_entry.id   AF-A0A9P0DBW0-F1
#
_cell.length_a   1.000
_cell.length_b   1.000
_cell.length_c   1.000
_cell.angle_alpha   90.00
_cell.angle_beta   90.00
_cell.angle_gamma   90.00
#
_symmetry.space_group_name_H-M   'P 1'
#
loop_
_entity.id
_entity.type
_entity.pdbx_description
1 polymer ?
#
loop_
_entity_poly.entity_id
_entity_poly.type
_entity_poly.pdbx_seq_one_letter_code
_entity_poly.pdbx_strand_id
1 'polypeptide(L)'
;MNIIYRSVRNHSNLNVNVLLHSAVNNRLLIYKNISICSQRINLEKKSCYDYSYKKRWYSENNSGPPSNKLPSLLPDFPVIVWPSFLKTLKNFVLFNFIIKPYLDNEFSLPDFVGASKKAVEVVSRKLAEGDVKSLDGLVTNDIISSLQKALSLMSLSQREQIAINVEDIYFSFPYQVGIIFNDEEGKDQKRFVEITMVYHTLKGLSNMRSRGEEPPLNMGMLPEYQKLISICNYRFIREFTKGVDDQWTVNLLNHFKPSDEL
;
A
#
# COMPACT_ATOMS: atom_id res chain seq x y z
N MET A 1 -33.48 29.63 29.23
CA MET A 1 -33.59 29.26 27.80
C MET A 1 -32.45 28.31 27.49
N ASN A 2 -32.75 27.01 27.44
CA ASN A 2 -31.80 25.93 27.20
C ASN A 2 -31.52 25.79 25.70
N ILE A 3 -30.25 25.74 25.28
CA ILE A 3 -29.88 25.20 23.97
C ILE A 3 -28.78 24.15 24.18
N ILE A 4 -29.07 22.98 23.60
CA ILE A 4 -28.49 21.67 23.84
C ILE A 4 -27.19 21.51 23.06
N TYR A 5 -26.11 21.13 23.75
CA TYR A 5 -24.92 20.52 23.14
C TYR A 5 -25.28 19.16 22.56
N ARG A 6 -25.29 19.02 21.23
CA ARG A 6 -25.34 17.70 20.56
C ARG A 6 -23.91 17.16 20.41
N SER A 7 -23.61 16.16 21.23
CA SER A 7 -22.47 15.27 21.14
C SER A 7 -22.47 14.52 19.79
N VAL A 8 -21.45 14.76 18.96
CA VAL A 8 -21.12 13.91 17.81
C VAL A 8 -20.24 12.79 18.33
N ARG A 9 -20.83 11.61 18.50
CA ARG A 9 -20.12 10.37 18.83
C ARG A 9 -19.33 9.92 17.61
N ASN A 10 -18.00 10.03 17.68
CA ASN A 10 -17.07 9.36 16.77
C ASN A 10 -17.23 7.84 16.91
N HIS A 11 -17.86 7.21 15.93
CA HIS A 11 -17.86 5.75 15.78
C HIS A 11 -16.61 5.31 15.02
N SER A 12 -15.46 5.34 15.70
CA SER A 12 -14.22 4.71 15.24
C SER A 12 -13.80 3.60 16.20
N ASN A 13 -14.71 2.68 16.48
CA ASN A 13 -14.45 1.42 17.18
C ASN A 13 -15.15 0.29 16.42
N LEU A 14 -14.67 0.00 15.20
CA LEU A 14 -15.03 -1.22 14.49
C LEU A 14 -14.15 -2.34 15.04
N ASN A 15 -14.79 -3.23 15.80
CA ASN A 15 -14.22 -4.41 16.44
C ASN A 15 -13.33 -5.20 15.47
N VAL A 16 -12.09 -5.47 15.87
CA VAL A 16 -11.11 -6.31 15.13
C VAL A 16 -11.71 -7.67 14.73
N ASN A 17 -12.63 -8.21 15.55
CA ASN A 17 -13.34 -9.46 15.27
C ASN A 17 -14.28 -9.39 14.05
N VAL A 18 -14.85 -8.22 13.75
CA VAL A 18 -15.72 -8.04 12.57
C VAL A 18 -14.90 -8.04 11.28
N LEU A 19 -13.68 -7.50 11.32
CA LEU A 19 -12.75 -7.46 10.19
C LEU A 19 -12.18 -8.84 9.86
N LEU A 20 -11.93 -9.68 10.87
CA LEU A 20 -11.51 -11.08 10.63
C LEU A 20 -12.61 -11.87 9.92
N HIS A 21 -13.87 -11.65 10.26
CA HIS A 21 -15.00 -12.39 9.67
C HIS A 21 -15.28 -11.99 8.22
N SER A 22 -15.10 -10.72 7.85
CA SER A 22 -15.28 -10.26 6.45
C SER A 22 -14.11 -10.69 5.55
N ALA A 23 -12.88 -10.66 6.05
CA ALA A 23 -11.69 -11.08 5.30
C ALA A 23 -11.68 -12.58 4.97
N VAL A 24 -12.17 -13.44 5.88
CA VAL A 24 -12.29 -14.89 5.64
C VAL A 24 -13.32 -15.20 4.55
N ASN A 25 -14.48 -14.52 4.59
CA ASN A 25 -15.55 -14.74 3.61
C ASN A 25 -15.14 -14.33 2.19
N ASN A 26 -14.41 -13.21 2.04
CA ASN A 26 -13.93 -12.77 0.72
C ASN A 26 -12.82 -13.68 0.17
N ARG A 27 -11.95 -14.23 1.03
CA ARG A 27 -10.88 -15.15 0.60
C ARG A 27 -11.42 -16.49 0.08
N LEU A 28 -12.54 -16.98 0.63
CA LEU A 28 -13.14 -18.26 0.23
C LEU A 28 -13.88 -18.21 -1.11
N LEU A 29 -14.43 -17.05 -1.48
CA LEU A 29 -15.21 -16.88 -2.70
C LEU A 29 -14.34 -16.81 -3.97
N ILE A 30 -13.10 -16.34 -3.86
CA ILE A 30 -12.18 -16.23 -5.01
C ILE A 30 -11.65 -17.60 -5.45
N TYR A 31 -11.42 -18.55 -4.52
CA TYR A 31 -10.93 -19.89 -4.89
C TYR A 31 -11.96 -20.78 -5.58
N LYS A 32 -13.26 -20.51 -5.46
CA LYS A 32 -14.29 -21.40 -6.02
C LYS A 32 -14.50 -21.28 -7.53
N ASN A 33 -13.98 -20.25 -8.20
CA ASN A 33 -14.26 -20.00 -9.63
C ASN A 33 -13.04 -20.14 -10.56
N ILE A 34 -11.92 -20.72 -10.10
CA ILE A 34 -10.73 -20.96 -10.96
C ILE A 34 -10.80 -22.32 -11.71
N SER A 35 -11.81 -23.15 -11.48
CA SER A 35 -12.07 -24.33 -12.32
C SER A 35 -13.38 -24.15 -13.06
N ILE A 36 -13.33 -23.73 -14.33
CA ILE A 36 -14.18 -24.16 -15.47
C ILE A 36 -13.87 -23.24 -16.67
N CYS A 37 -13.08 -23.73 -17.63
CA CYS A 37 -13.02 -23.41 -19.08
C CYS A 37 -11.62 -23.78 -19.59
N SER A 38 -11.39 -24.55 -20.65
CA SER A 38 -12.26 -25.12 -21.68
C SER A 38 -11.51 -26.26 -22.38
N GLN A 39 -12.17 -27.40 -22.60
CA GLN A 39 -11.75 -28.39 -23.62
C GLN A 39 -12.40 -28.01 -24.97
N ARG A 40 -11.61 -27.92 -26.05
CA ARG A 40 -11.98 -28.47 -27.40
C ARG A 40 -10.87 -28.34 -28.47
N ILE A 41 -10.36 -29.50 -28.85
CA ILE A 41 -10.18 -30.12 -30.19
C ILE A 41 -9.45 -29.37 -31.33
N ASN A 42 -8.42 -30.07 -31.82
CA ASN A 42 -7.59 -29.99 -33.04
C ASN A 42 -8.25 -29.62 -34.37
N LEU A 43 -7.44 -29.11 -35.31
CA LEU A 43 -7.36 -29.56 -36.72
C LEU A 43 -6.06 -29.07 -37.39
N GLU A 44 -5.24 -30.00 -37.87
CA GLU A 44 -4.07 -29.78 -38.74
C GLU A 44 -4.50 -29.45 -40.19
N LYS A 45 -3.69 -28.64 -40.91
CA LYS A 45 -3.11 -29.06 -42.21
C LYS A 45 -2.06 -28.08 -42.79
N LYS A 46 -1.14 -28.73 -43.53
CA LYS A 46 0.16 -28.37 -44.12
C LYS A 46 0.21 -27.28 -45.23
N SER A 47 1.32 -26.54 -45.21
CA SER A 47 2.35 -26.29 -46.25
C SER A 47 2.09 -25.44 -47.52
N CYS A 48 2.89 -24.35 -47.57
CA CYS A 48 3.73 -23.79 -48.66
C CYS A 48 3.09 -23.04 -49.85
N TYR A 49 3.38 -21.73 -49.91
CA TYR A 49 3.86 -21.04 -51.12
C TYR A 49 4.80 -19.90 -50.71
N ASP A 50 6.03 -19.95 -51.22
CA ASP A 50 7.08 -18.94 -51.04
C ASP A 50 6.86 -17.81 -52.04
N TYR A 51 6.43 -16.64 -51.55
CA TYR A 51 6.39 -15.40 -52.33
C TYR A 51 7.29 -14.38 -51.65
N SER A 52 8.44 -14.14 -52.29
CA SER A 52 9.38 -13.07 -51.97
C SER A 52 8.70 -11.71 -52.14
N TYR A 53 8.12 -11.19 -51.06
CA TYR A 53 7.71 -9.79 -50.94
C TYR A 53 8.83 -9.00 -50.28
N LYS A 54 9.36 -8.01 -51.01
CA LYS A 54 10.24 -6.95 -50.48
C LYS A 54 9.57 -6.29 -49.27
N LYS A 55 10.05 -6.63 -48.07
CA LYS A 55 9.64 -6.02 -46.81
C LYS A 55 10.21 -4.60 -46.75
N ARG A 56 9.37 -3.58 -46.94
CA ARG A 56 9.68 -2.22 -46.47
C ARG A 56 9.64 -2.26 -44.94
N TRP A 57 10.77 -1.98 -44.31
CA TRP A 57 10.86 -1.80 -42.87
C TRP A 57 10.16 -0.49 -42.50
N TYR A 58 8.89 -0.59 -42.11
CA TYR A 58 8.31 0.42 -41.22
C TYR A 58 8.72 0.02 -39.81
N SER A 59 9.26 0.98 -39.06
CA SER A 59 9.42 0.85 -37.62
C SER A 59 8.03 0.56 -37.05
N GLU A 60 7.77 -0.67 -36.65
CA GLU A 60 6.66 -0.98 -35.75
C GLU A 60 7.00 -0.29 -34.43
N ASN A 61 6.60 0.97 -34.30
CA ASN A 61 6.39 1.55 -33.00
C ASN A 61 5.30 0.68 -32.38
N ASN A 62 5.72 -0.23 -31.52
CA ASN A 62 4.87 -1.04 -30.65
C ASN A 62 4.26 -0.12 -29.56
N SER A 63 3.70 1.01 -29.99
CA SER A 63 2.98 1.96 -29.16
C SER A 63 1.53 1.53 -29.14
N GLY A 64 1.28 0.44 -28.40
CA GLY A 64 0.01 0.35 -27.68
C GLY A 64 -0.19 1.63 -26.85
N PRO A 65 -1.42 1.94 -26.43
CA PRO A 65 -1.66 3.09 -25.55
C PRO A 65 -0.66 3.04 -24.38
N PRO A 66 -0.10 4.19 -23.96
CA PRO A 66 0.88 4.22 -22.88
C PRO A 66 0.30 3.49 -21.67
N SER A 67 1.03 2.49 -21.19
CA SER A 67 0.58 1.68 -20.05
C SER A 67 0.36 2.61 -18.86
N ASN A 68 -0.88 2.69 -18.39
CA ASN A 68 -1.24 3.46 -17.19
C ASN A 68 -0.79 2.77 -15.88
N LYS A 69 -0.10 1.61 -15.98
CA LYS A 69 0.43 0.88 -14.83
C LYS A 69 1.47 1.74 -14.10
N LEU A 70 1.39 1.76 -12.77
CA LEU A 70 2.39 2.45 -11.95
C LEU A 70 3.69 1.64 -11.94
N PRO A 71 4.85 2.23 -12.25
CA PRO A 71 6.12 1.56 -11.99
C PRO A 71 6.31 1.40 -10.47
N SER A 72 6.93 0.29 -10.07
CA SER A 72 7.29 0.06 -8.68
C SER A 72 8.23 1.16 -8.20
N LEU A 73 7.93 1.74 -7.03
CA LEU A 73 8.74 2.81 -6.43
C LEU A 73 10.01 2.22 -5.81
N LEU A 74 9.93 1.00 -5.28
CA LEU A 74 11.05 0.22 -4.76
C LEU A 74 10.91 -1.26 -5.19
N PRO A 75 11.78 -1.75 -6.10
CA PRO A 75 11.59 -3.03 -6.81
C PRO A 75 11.77 -4.28 -5.93
N ASP A 76 12.53 -4.18 -4.83
CA ASP A 76 12.92 -5.35 -4.02
C ASP A 76 11.89 -5.71 -2.93
N PHE A 77 10.69 -5.12 -2.96
CA PHE A 77 9.68 -5.34 -1.93
C PHE A 77 8.46 -6.10 -2.44
N PRO A 78 7.99 -7.13 -1.72
CA PRO A 78 6.79 -7.85 -2.12
C PRO A 78 5.54 -6.95 -2.12
N VAL A 79 4.68 -7.17 -3.10
CA VAL A 79 3.34 -6.59 -3.16
C VAL A 79 2.47 -7.28 -2.09
N ILE A 80 2.17 -6.54 -1.02
CA ILE A 80 1.32 -7.00 0.08
C ILE A 80 -0.06 -6.38 -0.06
N VAL A 81 -1.10 -7.21 -0.01
CA VAL A 81 -2.51 -6.79 -0.12
C VAL A 81 -3.30 -7.17 1.13
N TRP A 82 -3.20 -8.42 1.58
CA TRP A 82 -4.06 -8.96 2.64
C TRP A 82 -3.30 -9.23 3.94
N PRO A 83 -3.98 -9.15 5.10
CA PRO A 83 -3.37 -9.51 6.37
C PRO A 83 -3.05 -11.00 6.44
N SER A 84 -2.04 -11.34 7.25
CA SER A 84 -1.69 -12.72 7.57
C SER A 84 -1.96 -12.98 9.04
N PHE A 85 -2.80 -13.97 9.34
CA PHE A 85 -3.20 -14.32 10.72
C PHE A 85 -2.00 -14.57 11.65
N LEU A 86 -1.02 -15.36 11.19
CA LEU A 86 0.20 -15.64 11.96
C LEU A 86 1.01 -14.37 12.23
N LYS A 87 1.06 -13.44 11.25
CA LYS A 87 1.72 -12.16 11.44
C LYS A 87 0.96 -11.26 12.41
N THR A 88 -0.37 -11.23 12.36
CA THR A 88 -1.18 -10.48 13.32
C THR A 88 -0.89 -10.90 14.76
N LEU A 89 -0.83 -12.21 15.02
CA LEU A 89 -0.49 -12.72 16.36
C LEU A 89 0.94 -12.37 16.76
N LYS A 90 1.92 -12.56 15.85
CA LYS A 90 3.32 -12.19 16.10
C LYS A 90 3.46 -10.70 16.42
N ASN A 91 2.81 -9.84 15.63
CA ASN A 91 2.82 -8.39 15.81
C ASN A 91 2.23 -8.04 17.17
N PHE A 92 1.10 -8.65 17.56
CA PHE A 92 0.50 -8.46 18.87
C PHE A 92 1.47 -8.80 20.01
N VAL A 93 2.19 -9.92 19.91
CA VAL A 93 3.21 -10.30 20.91
C VAL A 93 4.34 -9.27 20.96
N LEU A 94 4.89 -8.87 19.81
CA LEU A 94 5.98 -7.89 19.75
C LEU A 94 5.58 -6.53 20.35
N PHE A 95 4.38 -6.04 20.07
CA PHE A 95 3.90 -4.78 20.62
C PHE A 95 3.75 -4.83 22.14
N ASN A 96 3.03 -5.84 22.66
CA ASN A 96 2.67 -5.89 24.07
C ASN A 96 3.83 -6.34 24.97
N PHE A 97 4.72 -7.20 24.46
CA PHE A 97 5.77 -7.80 25.28
C PHE A 97 7.16 -7.29 24.97
N ILE A 98 7.40 -6.58 23.85
CA ILE A 98 8.74 -6.07 23.52
C ILE A 98 8.76 -4.54 23.40
N ILE A 99 8.03 -3.98 22.44
CA ILE A 99 8.09 -2.55 22.13
C ILE A 99 7.64 -1.73 23.33
N LYS A 100 6.41 -1.97 23.80
CA LYS A 100 5.85 -1.20 24.91
C LYS A 100 6.70 -1.30 26.18
N PRO A 101 7.03 -2.49 26.72
CA PRO A 101 7.74 -2.57 28.01
C PRO A 101 9.24 -2.22 27.96
N TYR A 102 9.93 -2.36 26.82
CA TYR A 102 11.39 -2.25 26.78
C TYR A 102 11.95 -1.15 25.87
N LEU A 103 11.17 -0.67 24.89
CA LEU A 103 11.62 0.34 23.92
C LEU A 103 10.90 1.67 24.11
N ASP A 104 9.58 1.64 24.28
CA ASP A 104 8.75 2.84 24.38
C ASP A 104 7.46 2.56 25.16
N ASN A 105 7.48 2.91 26.45
CA ASN A 105 6.35 2.68 27.37
C ASN A 105 5.08 3.44 26.97
N GLU A 106 5.22 4.54 26.23
CA GLU A 106 4.12 5.38 25.78
C GLU A 106 3.61 4.97 24.40
N PHE A 107 4.26 4.00 23.75
CA PHE A 107 3.85 3.52 22.44
C PHE A 107 2.41 2.99 22.44
N SER A 108 1.64 3.51 21.50
CA SER A 108 0.25 3.16 21.26
C SER A 108 0.06 2.83 19.78
N LEU A 109 -0.29 1.57 19.50
CA LEU A 109 -0.53 1.12 18.12
C LEU A 109 -1.68 1.88 17.43
N PRO A 110 -2.84 2.13 18.08
CA PRO A 110 -3.89 2.94 17.46
C PRO A 110 -3.43 4.36 17.10
N ASP A 111 -2.67 5.02 17.97
CA ASP A 111 -2.17 6.37 17.72
C ASP A 111 -1.14 6.36 16.59
N PHE A 112 -0.25 5.36 16.57
CA PHE A 112 0.66 5.12 15.46
C PHE A 112 -0.10 4.95 14.14
N VAL A 113 -1.15 4.12 14.08
CA VAL A 113 -1.96 3.92 12.86
C VAL A 113 -2.64 5.21 12.42
N GLY A 114 -3.10 6.05 13.35
CA GLY A 114 -3.66 7.37 13.06
C GLY A 114 -2.62 8.31 12.44
N ALA A 115 -1.46 8.43 13.08
CA ALA A 115 -0.35 9.28 12.62
C ALA A 115 0.23 8.80 11.29
N SER A 116 0.34 7.48 11.10
CA SER A 116 0.93 6.90 9.90
C SER A 116 0.10 7.18 8.65
N LYS A 117 -1.24 7.24 8.76
CA LYS A 117 -2.12 7.68 7.65
C LYS A 117 -1.78 9.10 7.20
N LYS A 118 -1.59 10.01 8.15
CA LYS A 118 -1.23 11.41 7.86
C LYS A 118 0.16 11.51 7.24
N ALA A 119 1.12 10.72 7.71
CA ALA A 119 2.43 10.63 7.08
C ALA A 119 2.34 10.15 5.62
N VAL A 120 1.52 9.13 5.34
CA VAL A 120 1.28 8.64 3.96
C VAL A 120 0.69 9.72 3.07
N GLU A 121 -0.32 10.47 3.52
CA GLU A 121 -0.90 11.59 2.78
C GLU A 121 0.15 12.66 2.43
N VAL A 122 1.00 13.04 3.39
CA VAL A 122 2.07 14.03 3.16
C VAL A 122 3.12 13.51 2.18
N VAL A 123 3.63 12.29 2.40
CA VAL A 123 4.68 11.70 1.55
C VAL A 123 4.17 11.47 0.14
N SER A 124 2.98 10.87 -0.01
CA SER A 124 2.38 10.59 -1.31
C SER A 124 2.09 11.86 -2.12
N ARG A 125 1.65 12.94 -1.46
CA ARG A 125 1.44 14.24 -2.11
C ARG A 125 2.75 14.85 -2.61
N LYS A 126 3.81 14.86 -1.79
CA LYS A 126 5.15 15.33 -2.19
C LYS A 126 5.70 14.53 -3.38
N LEU A 127 5.49 13.20 -3.39
CA LEU A 127 5.84 12.34 -4.52
C LEU A 127 5.05 12.70 -5.78
N ALA A 128 3.74 12.93 -5.67
CA ALA A 128 2.89 13.32 -6.79
C ALA A 128 3.31 14.67 -7.39
N GLU A 129 3.71 15.62 -6.55
CA GLU A 129 4.25 16.93 -6.92
C GLU A 129 5.67 16.82 -7.55
N GLY A 130 6.35 15.69 -7.39
CA GLY A 130 7.75 15.50 -7.79
C GLY A 130 8.76 16.22 -6.89
N ASP A 131 8.32 16.70 -5.72
CA ASP A 131 9.16 17.40 -4.75
C ASP A 131 9.89 16.41 -3.84
N VAL A 132 10.91 15.77 -4.42
CA VAL A 132 11.76 14.80 -3.72
C VAL A 132 12.61 15.47 -2.64
N LYS A 133 12.94 16.76 -2.79
CA LYS A 133 13.79 17.49 -1.82
C LYS A 133 13.07 17.62 -0.47
N SER A 134 11.79 17.92 -0.51
CA SER A 134 10.97 18.01 0.70
C SER A 134 10.70 16.66 1.37
N LEU A 135 11.15 15.52 0.82
CA LEU A 135 11.06 14.23 1.49
C LEU A 135 12.18 14.00 2.51
N ASP A 136 13.22 14.84 2.52
CA ASP A 136 14.27 14.79 3.52
C ASP A 136 13.68 14.85 4.95
N GLY A 137 14.12 13.94 5.82
CA GLY A 137 13.57 13.77 7.17
C GLY A 137 12.19 13.11 7.26
N LEU A 138 11.45 12.92 6.15
CA LEU A 138 10.23 12.11 6.12
C LEU A 138 10.49 10.68 5.64
N VAL A 139 11.48 10.54 4.78
CA VAL A 139 11.98 9.25 4.27
C VAL A 139 13.44 9.08 4.63
N THR A 140 13.93 7.85 4.65
CA THR A 140 15.35 7.60 4.83
C THR A 140 16.14 7.94 3.56
N ASN A 141 17.38 8.41 3.74
CA ASN A 141 18.20 8.92 2.64
C ASN A 141 18.53 7.87 1.58
N ASP A 142 18.56 6.59 1.95
CA ASP A 142 18.86 5.48 1.05
C ASP A 142 17.79 5.30 -0.04
N ILE A 143 16.52 5.68 0.20
CA ILE A 143 15.45 5.49 -0.78
C ILE A 143 15.24 6.71 -1.70
N ILE A 144 15.79 7.88 -1.37
CA ILE A 144 15.59 9.14 -2.13
C ILE A 144 15.98 8.98 -3.61
N SER A 145 17.14 8.38 -3.87
CA SER A 145 17.65 8.19 -5.24
C SER A 145 16.75 7.28 -6.08
N SER A 146 16.26 6.19 -5.49
CA SER A 146 15.32 5.26 -6.12
C SER A 146 13.98 5.91 -6.42
N LEU A 147 13.44 6.72 -5.48
CA LEU A 147 12.21 7.48 -5.68
C LEU A 147 12.35 8.49 -6.82
N GLN A 148 13.46 9.24 -6.88
CA GLN A 148 13.71 10.19 -7.97
C GLN A 148 13.76 9.50 -9.33
N LYS A 149 14.42 8.34 -9.41
CA LYS A 149 14.47 7.52 -10.62
C LYS A 149 13.07 7.02 -11.01
N ALA A 150 12.29 6.47 -10.08
CA ALA A 150 10.95 5.99 -10.36
C ALA A 150 10.03 7.12 -10.86
N LEU A 151 10.07 8.28 -10.21
CA LEU A 151 9.30 9.46 -10.63
C LEU A 151 9.68 9.94 -12.03
N SER A 152 10.97 9.87 -12.41
CA SER A 152 11.42 10.26 -13.76
C SER A 152 10.83 9.40 -14.88
N LEU A 153 10.39 8.17 -14.56
CA LEU A 153 9.76 7.24 -15.50
C LEU A 153 8.23 7.39 -15.54
N MET A 154 7.64 8.15 -14.62
CA MET A 154 6.20 8.35 -14.52
C MET A 154 5.74 9.60 -15.27
N SER A 155 4.64 9.47 -16.01
CA SER A 155 3.86 10.59 -16.52
C SER A 155 3.18 11.38 -15.39
N LEU A 156 2.73 12.60 -15.69
CA LEU A 156 1.99 13.43 -14.73
C LEU A 156 0.74 12.70 -14.19
N SER A 157 -0.02 12.06 -15.08
CA SER A 157 -1.21 11.27 -14.71
C SER A 157 -0.89 10.10 -13.78
N GLN A 158 0.25 9.42 -13.97
CA GLN A 158 0.70 8.37 -13.07
C GLN A 158 1.08 8.93 -11.69
N ARG A 159 1.76 10.09 -11.65
CA ARG A 159 2.12 10.74 -10.39
C ARG A 159 0.88 11.20 -9.61
N GLU A 160 -0.12 11.76 -10.29
CA GLU A 160 -1.40 12.13 -9.66
C GLU A 160 -2.15 10.93 -9.06
N GLN A 161 -1.94 9.72 -9.56
CA GLN A 161 -2.53 8.50 -9.00
C GLN A 161 -1.87 8.03 -7.71
N ILE A 162 -0.68 8.54 -7.38
CA ILE A 162 0.05 8.24 -6.13
C ILE A 162 -0.52 9.05 -4.97
N ALA A 163 -1.04 10.26 -5.22
CA ALA A 163 -1.54 11.13 -4.17
C ALA A 163 -2.71 10.48 -3.41
N ILE A 164 -2.55 10.35 -2.09
CA ILE A 164 -3.56 9.76 -1.20
C ILE A 164 -4.09 10.83 -0.26
N ASN A 165 -5.41 10.88 -0.13
CA ASN A 165 -6.10 11.59 0.95
C ASN A 165 -6.41 10.63 2.09
N VAL A 166 -6.18 11.02 3.35
CA VAL A 166 -6.51 10.18 4.50
C VAL A 166 -7.98 9.77 4.53
N GLU A 167 -8.89 10.65 4.11
CA GLU A 167 -10.32 10.39 4.10
C GLU A 167 -10.76 9.39 3.03
N ASP A 168 -9.88 9.13 2.05
CA ASP A 168 -10.07 8.12 1.01
C ASP A 168 -9.57 6.73 1.45
N ILE A 169 -8.90 6.62 2.61
CA ILE A 169 -8.44 5.35 3.18
C ILE A 169 -9.61 4.65 3.88
N TYR A 170 -10.15 3.59 3.27
CA TYR A 170 -11.26 2.82 3.84
C TYR A 170 -10.81 1.63 4.70
N PHE A 171 -9.59 1.13 4.50
CA PHE A 171 -9.06 -0.01 5.27
C PHE A 171 -7.54 0.07 5.40
N SER A 172 -7.01 -0.24 6.59
CA SER A 172 -5.58 -0.24 6.86
C SER A 172 -5.22 -1.20 7.99
N PHE A 173 -4.05 -1.82 7.93
CA PHE A 173 -3.57 -2.71 8.99
C PHE A 173 -2.04 -2.77 9.05
N PRO A 174 -1.46 -3.03 10.23
CA PRO A 174 -0.05 -3.39 10.36
C PRO A 174 0.15 -4.82 9.87
N TYR A 175 0.95 -4.98 8.82
CA TYR A 175 1.28 -6.27 8.25
C TYR A 175 2.42 -6.96 9.01
N GLN A 176 3.50 -6.25 9.29
CA GLN A 176 4.69 -6.82 9.92
C GLN A 176 5.35 -5.82 10.85
N VAL A 177 5.75 -6.31 12.02
CA VAL A 177 6.62 -5.61 12.96
C VAL A 177 7.97 -6.33 12.99
N GLY A 178 9.04 -5.57 12.80
CA GLY A 178 10.42 -6.02 12.90
C GLY A 178 11.13 -5.30 14.04
N ILE A 179 12.05 -6.00 14.70
CA ILE A 179 12.98 -5.39 15.64
C ILE A 179 14.38 -5.84 15.21
N ILE A 180 15.27 -4.89 15.00
CA ILE A 180 16.64 -5.10 14.56
C ILE A 180 17.56 -4.71 15.71
N PHE A 181 18.44 -5.64 16.09
CA PHE A 181 19.48 -5.42 17.08
C PHE A 181 20.82 -5.43 16.34
N ASN A 182 21.58 -4.34 16.44
CA ASN A 182 22.96 -4.33 15.97
C ASN A 182 23.87 -4.46 17.19
N ASP A 183 24.38 -5.67 17.38
CA ASP A 183 25.30 -6.02 18.46
C ASP A 183 26.74 -5.94 17.94
N GLU A 184 27.21 -4.73 17.62
CA GLU A 184 28.64 -4.51 17.33
C GLU A 184 29.43 -4.48 18.65
N GLU A 185 30.40 -5.38 18.81
CA GLU A 185 31.27 -5.43 19.99
C GLU A 185 31.93 -4.07 20.27
N GLY A 186 31.68 -3.51 21.45
CA GLY A 186 32.28 -2.25 21.91
C GLY A 186 31.49 -0.97 21.57
N LYS A 187 30.30 -1.06 20.99
CA LYS A 187 29.38 0.09 20.78
C LYS A 187 28.07 -0.07 21.53
N ASP A 188 27.34 1.03 21.69
CA ASP A 188 25.96 0.99 22.19
C ASP A 188 25.10 0.09 21.30
N GLN A 189 24.34 -0.80 21.94
CA GLN A 189 23.43 -1.72 21.25
C GLN A 189 22.36 -0.92 20.52
N LYS A 190 22.48 -0.82 19.18
CA LYS A 190 21.47 -0.11 18.39
C LYS A 190 20.22 -0.95 18.24
N ARG A 191 19.08 -0.30 18.37
CA ARG A 191 17.77 -0.96 18.29
C ARG A 191 16.89 -0.21 17.32
N PHE A 192 16.41 -0.88 16.29
CA PHE A 192 15.47 -0.30 15.35
C PHE A 192 14.16 -1.07 15.40
N VAL A 193 13.05 -0.36 15.31
CA VAL A 193 11.73 -0.98 15.09
C VAL A 193 11.27 -0.61 13.70
N GLU A 194 10.78 -1.61 12.97
CA GLU A 194 10.14 -1.43 11.68
C GLU A 194 8.66 -1.83 11.77
N ILE A 195 7.78 -1.03 11.18
CA ILE A 195 6.35 -1.34 11.04
C ILE A 195 5.94 -1.18 9.58
N THR A 196 5.65 -2.29 8.93
CA THR A 196 5.03 -2.29 7.59
C THR A 196 3.52 -2.14 7.73
N MET A 197 2.99 -1.05 7.20
CA MET A 197 1.58 -0.76 7.08
C MET A 197 1.10 -0.98 5.64
N VAL A 198 -0.14 -1.46 5.52
CA VAL A 198 -0.85 -1.61 4.25
C VAL A 198 -2.10 -0.73 4.32
N TYR A 199 -2.35 0.06 3.28
CA TYR A 199 -3.51 0.93 3.16
C TYR A 199 -4.25 0.64 1.86
N HIS A 200 -5.57 0.53 1.98
CA HIS A 200 -6.47 0.43 0.85
C HIS A 200 -7.22 1.75 0.74
N THR A 201 -7.18 2.33 -0.44
CA THR A 201 -7.80 3.62 -0.72
C THR A 201 -8.79 3.48 -1.85
N LEU A 202 -9.83 4.29 -1.81
CA LEU A 202 -10.81 4.42 -2.88
C LEU A 202 -10.84 5.89 -3.30
N LYS A 203 -10.33 6.18 -4.50
CA LYS A 203 -10.23 7.55 -4.99
C LYS A 203 -11.61 8.22 -5.02
N GLY A 204 -11.74 9.36 -4.32
CA GLY A 204 -12.98 10.13 -4.27
C GLY A 204 -14.01 9.63 -3.26
N LEU A 205 -13.65 8.70 -2.37
CA LEU A 205 -14.51 8.22 -1.30
C LEU A 205 -14.96 9.35 -0.36
N SER A 206 -14.06 10.27 -0.01
CA SER A 206 -14.38 11.47 0.75
C SER A 206 -15.50 12.29 0.09
N ASN A 207 -15.42 12.48 -1.22
CA ASN A 207 -16.45 13.17 -1.99
C ASN A 207 -17.78 12.39 -2.00
N MET A 208 -17.75 11.06 -2.15
CA MET A 208 -18.96 10.23 -2.05
C MET A 208 -19.64 10.38 -0.70
N ARG A 209 -18.88 10.27 0.39
CA ARG A 209 -19.38 10.42 1.76
C ARG A 209 -19.98 11.81 2.00
N SER A 210 -19.36 12.86 1.44
CA SER A 210 -19.90 14.22 1.54
C SER A 210 -21.27 14.38 0.87
N ARG A 211 -21.58 13.55 -0.13
CA ARG A 211 -22.90 13.48 -0.80
C ARG A 211 -23.87 12.51 -0.12
N GLY A 212 -23.46 11.84 0.96
CA GLY A 212 -24.26 10.81 1.63
C GLY A 212 -24.26 9.45 0.90
N GLU A 213 -23.32 9.23 -0.02
CA GLU A 213 -23.11 7.96 -0.71
C GLU A 213 -22.09 7.12 0.06
N GLU A 214 -22.42 5.86 0.33
CA GLU A 214 -21.47 4.87 0.85
C GLU A 214 -21.19 3.83 -0.22
N PRO A 215 -19.91 3.45 -0.46
CA PRO A 215 -19.60 2.41 -1.42
C PRO A 215 -20.18 1.08 -0.95
N PRO A 216 -20.62 0.21 -1.89
CA PRO A 216 -21.19 -1.07 -1.54
C PRO A 216 -20.13 -2.00 -0.93
N LEU A 217 -20.54 -2.89 -0.01
CA LEU A 217 -19.62 -3.81 0.67
C LEU A 217 -18.82 -4.71 -0.29
N ASN A 218 -19.38 -5.01 -1.46
CA ASN A 218 -18.76 -5.80 -2.52
C ASN A 218 -18.06 -4.92 -3.59
N MET A 219 -17.72 -3.67 -3.29
CA MET A 219 -17.07 -2.74 -4.26
C MET A 219 -15.82 -3.34 -4.92
N GLY A 220 -15.06 -4.20 -4.24
CA GLY A 220 -13.90 -4.88 -4.83
C GLY A 220 -14.24 -5.83 -6.00
N MET A 221 -15.51 -6.22 -6.13
CA MET A 221 -16.01 -7.10 -7.21
C MET A 221 -16.65 -6.31 -8.37
N LEU A 222 -16.85 -5.00 -8.18
CA LEU A 222 -17.56 -4.14 -9.13
C LEU A 222 -16.55 -3.41 -10.03
N PRO A 223 -16.62 -3.58 -11.37
CA PRO A 223 -15.63 -3.00 -12.30
C PRO A 223 -15.47 -1.48 -12.21
N GLU A 224 -16.54 -0.76 -11.88
CA GLU A 224 -16.55 0.69 -11.72
C GLU A 224 -15.73 1.16 -10.51
N TYR A 225 -15.65 0.35 -9.45
CA TYR A 225 -14.88 0.65 -8.25
C TYR A 225 -13.46 0.09 -8.31
N GLN A 226 -13.25 -1.06 -8.96
CA GLN A 226 -11.92 -1.68 -9.08
C GLN A 226 -10.85 -0.72 -9.63
N LYS A 227 -11.22 0.13 -10.59
CA LYS A 227 -10.32 1.12 -11.19
C LYS A 227 -9.97 2.29 -10.26
N LEU A 228 -10.79 2.49 -9.22
CA LEU A 228 -10.63 3.54 -8.21
C LEU A 228 -9.89 3.04 -6.97
N ILE A 229 -9.75 1.72 -6.81
CA ILE A 229 -9.03 1.11 -5.70
C ILE A 229 -7.53 1.18 -5.98
N SER A 230 -6.79 1.70 -5.01
CA SER A 230 -5.34 1.57 -4.96
C SER A 230 -4.90 1.04 -3.61
N ILE A 231 -3.76 0.35 -3.62
CA ILE A 231 -3.12 -0.16 -2.42
C ILE A 231 -1.75 0.49 -2.33
N CYS A 232 -1.40 0.91 -1.12
CA CYS A 232 -0.05 1.35 -0.83
C CYS A 232 0.52 0.67 0.41
N ASN A 233 1.80 0.35 0.33
CA ASN A 233 2.57 -0.28 1.38
C ASN A 233 3.62 0.71 1.82
N TYR A 234 3.73 0.94 3.13
CA TYR A 234 4.73 1.81 3.73
C TYR A 234 5.39 1.11 4.90
N ARG A 235 6.72 1.11 4.95
CA ARG A 235 7.48 0.66 6.11
C ARG A 235 8.05 1.87 6.82
N PHE A 236 7.64 2.01 8.06
CA PHE A 236 8.14 3.01 8.98
C PHE A 236 9.27 2.40 9.80
N ILE A 237 10.33 3.16 10.02
CA ILE A 237 11.46 2.78 10.86
C ILE A 237 11.72 3.89 11.89
N ARG A 238 12.16 3.50 13.08
CA ARG A 238 12.63 4.40 14.14
C ARG A 238 13.71 3.73 14.98
N GLU A 239 14.72 4.49 15.36
CA GLU A 239 15.76 4.09 16.31
C GLU A 239 15.30 4.29 17.76
N PHE A 240 15.53 3.28 18.60
CA PHE A 240 15.21 3.24 20.03
C PHE A 240 16.47 2.98 20.87
N THR A 241 17.64 3.34 20.34
CA THR A 241 18.92 3.29 21.07
C THR A 241 18.89 4.28 22.22
N LYS A 242 19.42 3.90 23.39
CA LYS A 242 19.41 4.77 24.56
C LYS A 242 20.17 6.06 24.29
N GLY A 243 19.56 7.20 24.60
CA GLY A 243 20.16 8.52 24.41
C GLY A 243 20.06 9.08 22.98
N VAL A 244 19.46 8.33 22.05
CA VAL A 244 19.13 8.83 20.70
C VAL A 244 17.69 9.35 20.71
N ASP A 245 17.51 10.59 20.29
CA ASP A 245 16.19 11.14 19.96
C ASP A 245 15.97 11.00 18.46
N ASP A 246 15.06 10.12 18.07
CA ASP A 246 14.75 9.81 16.69
C ASP A 246 13.24 9.80 16.43
N GLN A 247 12.86 9.98 15.17
CA GLN A 247 11.48 10.07 14.69
C GLN A 247 11.15 8.94 13.72
N TRP A 248 9.86 8.65 13.56
CA TRP A 248 9.41 7.68 12.57
C TRP A 248 9.61 8.23 11.15
N THR A 249 10.42 7.54 10.36
CA THR A 249 10.65 7.85 8.94
C THR A 249 10.27 6.68 8.06
N VAL A 250 9.99 6.93 6.78
CA VAL A 250 9.65 5.89 5.81
C VAL A 250 10.91 5.38 5.13
N ASN A 251 11.25 4.11 5.30
CA ASN A 251 12.38 3.48 4.60
C ASN A 251 11.95 2.57 3.45
N LEU A 252 10.64 2.48 3.19
CA LEU A 252 10.10 1.77 2.06
C LEU A 252 8.69 2.24 1.75
N LEU A 253 8.39 2.46 0.47
CA LEU A 253 7.01 2.67 0.02
C LEU A 253 6.77 2.08 -1.37
N ASN A 254 5.54 1.65 -1.63
CA ASN A 254 5.07 1.18 -2.94
C ASN A 254 3.58 1.48 -3.12
N HIS A 255 3.19 1.77 -4.36
CA HIS A 255 1.81 2.08 -4.77
C HIS A 255 1.47 1.26 -6.00
N PHE A 256 0.32 0.61 -5.99
CA PHE A 256 -0.13 -0.22 -7.10
C PHE A 256 -1.65 -0.35 -7.09
N LYS A 257 -2.21 -0.75 -8.23
CA LYS A 257 -3.62 -1.11 -8.33
C LYS A 257 -3.74 -2.63 -8.31
N PRO A 258 -4.76 -3.18 -7.64
CA PRO A 258 -5.04 -4.61 -7.72
C PRO A 258 -5.21 -5.10 -9.17
N SER A 259 -5.78 -4.27 -10.04
CA SER A 259 -5.98 -4.56 -11.47
C SER A 259 -4.69 -4.70 -12.28
N ASP A 260 -3.57 -4.16 -11.78
CA ASP A 260 -2.31 -4.13 -12.53
C ASP A 260 -1.43 -5.35 -12.18
N GLU A 261 -1.77 -6.09 -11.13
CA GLU A 261 -1.02 -7.21 -10.55
C GLU A 261 -1.73 -8.57 -10.72
N LEU A 262 -2.91 -8.58 -11.32
CA LEU A 262 -3.73 -9.77 -11.64
C LEU A 262 -3.76 -10.02 -13.15
#